data_AF-A0A6A4FC52-F1
#
_entry.id   AF-A0A6A4FC52-F1
#
_cell.length_a   1.000
_cell.length_b   1.000
_cell.length_c   1.000
_cell.angle_alpha   90.00
_cell.angle_beta   90.00
_cell.angle_gamma   90.00
#
_symmetry.space_group_name_H-M   'P 1'
#
loop_
_entity.id
_entity.type
_entity.pdbx_description
1 polymer ?
#
loop_
_entity_poly.entity_id
_entity_poly.type
_entity_poly.pdbx_seq_one_letter_code
_entity_poly.pdbx_strand_id
1 'polypeptide(L)'
;MTTSTEVVQLSYWNFAVWWVIILVIHVVTGVYTALYAYCYFMLQDIYLNSYLESFQIGMPPLYHHAIAITHVTMSALHAMCIFLMLGGSLWQRSLAFTPWSSCNAETKRDKVETSRTNSMLLQSFTKVYSTISDRPISGKKDEVEVKWGEFDSSTVVQLLIRHCPSLQVPDSISEFHGLHGIKVYNSTIVDWGESAALSNTNHPDIMSLYLARVNMTDGVLSKGFQSIDFPQNLNDIEFCVTNLHAVPDDLDIKWHKNALIQIEFSQLAFVPPVLLRLEPKYLALSGNQITDIPPEIFAIPTLSTLGLGLLNIQELPRNVTNLSPTLIAVFIDGTNISFFWPWVDKLITSEGWGVLLATDSPYCVDLVKIQDGTANAFSVPEYASILMDPSEANSPAIMYTVGCFGDVLPYYFIGLDDENMAISTPPPLVNPTAAKM
;
A
#
# COMPACT_ATOMS: atom_id res chain seq x y z
N MET A 1 33.59 48.15 30.67
CA MET A 1 32.63 47.69 29.65
C MET A 1 31.73 46.67 30.33
N THR A 2 30.53 47.08 30.73
CA THR A 2 29.50 46.21 31.30
C THR A 2 28.50 45.88 30.19
N THR A 3 28.43 44.61 29.80
CA THR A 3 27.44 44.09 28.86
C THR A 3 26.06 44.11 29.52
N SER A 4 25.14 44.93 29.02
CA SER A 4 23.74 44.91 29.45
C SER A 4 23.05 43.67 28.87
N THR A 5 22.67 42.72 29.71
CA THR A 5 21.71 41.68 29.35
C THR A 5 20.32 42.32 29.30
N GLU A 6 19.74 42.45 28.10
CA GLU A 6 18.31 42.78 27.97
C GLU A 6 17.50 41.64 28.57
N VAL A 7 16.78 41.90 29.66
CA VAL A 7 15.88 40.93 30.29
C VAL A 7 14.45 41.40 30.11
N VAL A 8 13.67 40.60 29.39
CA VAL A 8 12.23 40.83 29.22
C VAL A 8 11.54 40.57 30.57
N GLN A 9 11.05 41.63 31.21
CA GLN A 9 10.24 41.49 32.43
C GLN A 9 8.80 41.10 32.07
N LEU A 10 8.45 39.85 32.36
CA LEU A 10 7.07 39.36 32.28
C LEU A 10 6.35 39.60 33.62
N SER A 11 5.04 39.87 33.57
CA SER A 11 4.21 39.77 34.77
C SER A 11 4.22 38.34 35.27
N TYR A 12 4.02 38.12 36.57
CA TYR A 12 3.98 36.77 37.15
C TYR A 12 3.00 35.85 36.41
N TRP A 13 1.80 36.36 36.06
CA TRP A 13 0.80 35.60 35.32
C TRP A 13 1.25 35.24 33.90
N ASN A 14 1.87 36.17 33.18
CA ASN A 14 2.40 35.87 31.84
C ASN A 14 3.55 34.86 31.93
N PHE A 15 4.43 34.99 32.92
CA PHE A 15 5.50 34.03 33.17
C PHE A 15 4.95 32.64 33.51
N ALA A 16 3.91 32.57 34.35
CA ALA A 16 3.27 31.31 34.72
C ALA A 16 2.62 30.62 33.51
N VAL A 17 1.94 31.38 32.64
CA VAL A 17 1.37 30.84 31.40
C VAL A 17 2.45 30.27 30.49
N TRP A 18 3.55 31.01 30.26
CA TRP A 18 4.66 30.52 29.44
C TRP A 18 5.37 29.31 30.04
N TRP A 19 5.53 29.29 31.37
CA TRP A 19 6.09 28.14 32.07
C TRP A 19 5.24 26.89 31.86
N VAL A 20 3.90 27.00 31.95
CA VAL A 20 2.98 25.89 31.68
C VAL A 20 3.06 25.46 30.20
N ILE A 21 3.07 26.40 29.26
CA ILE A 21 3.18 26.08 27.82
C ILE A 21 4.46 25.29 27.54
N ILE A 22 5.61 25.75 28.07
CA ILE A 22 6.89 25.10 27.84
C ILE A 22 6.94 23.72 28.51
N LEU A 23 6.36 23.58 29.70
CA LEU A 23 6.21 22.28 30.36
C LEU A 23 5.39 21.32 29.49
N VAL A 24 4.25 21.78 28.97
CA VAL A 24 3.39 20.98 28.08
C VAL A 24 4.13 20.58 26.81
N ILE A 25 4.89 21.49 26.19
CA ILE A 25 5.69 21.18 25.01
C ILE A 25 6.70 20.07 25.33
N HIS A 26 7.41 20.16 26.45
CA HIS A 26 8.37 19.12 26.84
C HIS A 26 7.71 17.77 27.13
N VAL A 27 6.54 17.77 27.80
CA VAL A 27 5.78 16.55 28.06
C VAL A 27 5.31 15.92 26.76
N VAL A 28 4.64 16.68 25.88
CA VAL A 28 4.14 16.18 24.60
C VAL A 28 5.27 15.66 23.73
N THR A 29 6.36 16.44 23.59
CA THR A 29 7.51 16.03 22.77
C THR A 29 8.22 14.81 23.34
N GLY A 30 8.41 14.76 24.67
CA GLY A 30 9.02 13.61 25.36
C GLY A 30 8.21 12.32 25.22
N VAL A 31 6.89 12.40 25.40
CA VAL A 31 5.98 11.26 25.23
C VAL A 31 5.91 10.83 23.77
N TYR A 32 5.76 11.77 22.83
CA TYR A 32 5.74 11.48 21.40
C TYR A 32 7.00 10.73 20.96
N THR A 33 8.18 11.25 21.34
CA THR A 33 9.47 10.62 20.99
C THR A 33 9.66 9.27 21.67
N ALA A 34 9.16 9.07 22.90
CA ALA A 34 9.18 7.76 23.57
C ALA A 34 8.30 6.73 22.86
N LEU A 35 7.08 7.12 22.47
CA LEU A 35 6.17 6.26 21.72
C LEU A 35 6.76 5.91 20.36
N TYR A 36 7.36 6.89 19.67
CA TYR A 36 8.03 6.67 18.39
C TYR A 36 9.20 5.68 18.51
N ALA A 37 10.02 5.81 19.54
CA ALA A 37 11.09 4.85 19.83
C ALA A 37 10.53 3.44 20.11
N TYR A 38 9.48 3.34 20.92
CA TYR A 38 8.82 2.07 21.22
C TYR A 38 8.28 1.40 19.94
N CYS A 39 7.62 2.17 19.06
CA CYS A 39 7.16 1.67 17.78
C CYS A 39 8.30 1.08 16.97
N TYR A 40 9.44 1.76 16.81
CA TYR A 40 10.59 1.23 16.05
C TYR A 40 11.29 0.04 16.72
N PHE A 41 11.28 -0.06 18.04
CA PHE A 41 11.76 -1.27 18.74
C PHE A 41 10.85 -2.47 18.49
N MET A 42 9.54 -2.26 18.46
CA MET A 42 8.57 -3.33 18.23
C MET A 42 8.38 -3.64 16.74
N LEU A 43 8.64 -2.69 15.84
CA LEU A 43 8.34 -2.80 14.42
C LEU A 43 9.03 -4.01 13.79
N GLN A 44 10.28 -4.28 14.15
CA GLN A 44 11.06 -5.41 13.62
C GLN A 44 10.37 -6.77 13.82
N ASP A 45 9.61 -6.93 14.90
CA ASP A 45 8.95 -8.19 15.26
C ASP A 45 7.51 -8.31 14.74
N ILE A 46 7.02 -7.33 13.96
CA ILE A 46 5.63 -7.29 13.48
C ILE A 46 5.60 -7.54 11.97
N TYR A 47 4.59 -8.29 11.53
CA TYR A 47 4.27 -8.53 10.10
C TYR A 47 4.12 -7.25 9.25
N LEU A 48 3.86 -6.11 9.90
CA LEU A 48 3.85 -4.80 9.27
C LEU A 48 5.22 -4.43 8.67
N ASN A 49 6.33 -4.82 9.30
CA ASN A 49 7.67 -4.53 8.81
C ASN A 49 7.98 -5.24 7.49
N SER A 50 7.53 -6.49 7.34
CA SER A 50 7.66 -7.20 6.05
C SER A 50 6.89 -6.51 4.92
N TYR A 51 5.74 -5.89 5.21
CA TYR A 51 5.04 -5.08 4.21
C TYR A 51 5.76 -3.78 3.90
N LEU A 52 6.18 -3.04 4.92
CA LEU A 52 6.92 -1.78 4.73
C LEU A 52 8.19 -1.99 3.90
N GLU A 53 8.93 -3.08 4.14
CA GLU A 53 10.10 -3.45 3.34
C GLU A 53 9.74 -3.88 1.91
N SER A 54 8.69 -4.69 1.76
CA SER A 54 8.21 -5.15 0.44
C SER A 54 7.80 -3.99 -0.46
N PHE A 55 7.13 -2.98 0.11
CA PHE A 55 6.66 -1.78 -0.59
C PHE A 55 7.68 -0.62 -0.58
N GLN A 56 8.89 -0.80 -0.02
CA GLN A 56 9.92 0.25 0.11
C GLN A 56 9.43 1.52 0.82
N ILE A 57 8.52 1.35 1.78
CA ILE A 57 7.95 2.45 2.57
C ILE A 57 8.77 2.60 3.87
N GLY A 58 9.56 3.66 3.94
CA GLY A 58 10.37 4.00 5.11
C GLY A 58 11.81 3.46 5.05
N MET A 59 12.52 3.52 6.18
CA MET A 59 13.92 3.09 6.26
C MET A 59 14.03 1.57 6.48
N PRO A 60 15.00 0.88 5.86
CA PRO A 60 15.21 -0.56 6.02
C PRO A 60 15.41 -1.02 7.49
N PRO A 61 15.09 -2.28 7.82
CA PRO A 61 15.15 -2.82 9.20
C PRO A 61 16.50 -2.64 9.89
N LEU A 62 17.60 -2.66 9.13
CA LEU A 62 18.96 -2.43 9.63
C LEU A 62 19.18 -1.07 10.30
N TYR A 63 18.32 -0.07 10.04
CA TYR A 63 18.40 1.25 10.66
C TYR A 63 17.43 1.45 11.83
N HIS A 64 16.50 0.52 12.07
CA HIS A 64 15.42 0.71 13.05
C HIS A 64 15.95 0.89 14.47
N HIS A 65 16.95 0.11 14.88
CA HIS A 65 17.59 0.29 16.19
C HIS A 65 18.30 1.64 16.32
N ALA A 66 18.98 2.11 15.27
CA ALA A 66 19.62 3.42 15.30
C ALA A 66 18.59 4.54 15.48
N ILE A 67 17.48 4.48 14.72
CA ILE A 67 16.35 5.41 14.82
C ILE A 67 15.74 5.37 16.23
N ALA A 68 15.50 4.17 16.76
CA ALA A 68 14.93 3.99 18.09
C ALA A 68 15.85 4.56 19.17
N ILE A 69 17.16 4.28 19.13
CA ILE A 69 18.15 4.84 20.07
C ILE A 69 18.16 6.37 20.02
N THR A 70 18.14 6.97 18.83
CA THR A 70 18.08 8.43 18.69
C THR A 70 16.84 9.00 19.39
N HIS A 71 15.67 8.43 19.16
CA HIS A 71 14.43 8.90 19.76
C HIS A 71 14.39 8.69 21.29
N VAL A 72 14.95 7.58 21.80
CA VAL A 72 15.12 7.37 23.25
C VAL A 72 16.02 8.45 23.85
N THR A 73 17.14 8.80 23.20
CA THR A 73 18.04 9.85 23.71
C THR A 73 17.35 11.21 23.75
N MET A 74 16.57 11.57 22.71
CA MET A 74 15.79 12.81 22.69
C MET A 74 14.71 12.83 23.79
N SER A 75 14.00 11.72 23.99
CA SER A 75 13.01 11.59 25.07
C SER A 75 13.64 11.76 26.45
N ALA A 76 14.82 11.14 26.68
CA ALA A 76 15.56 11.27 27.93
C ALA A 76 16.00 12.73 28.22
N LEU A 77 16.42 13.48 27.19
CA LEU A 77 16.74 14.90 27.32
C LEU A 77 15.50 15.72 27.70
N HIS A 78 14.33 15.45 27.11
CA HIS A 78 13.09 16.12 27.48
C HIS A 78 12.63 15.76 28.90
N ALA A 79 12.75 14.49 29.30
CA ALA A 79 12.49 14.06 30.67
C ALA A 79 13.37 14.82 31.66
N MET A 80 14.67 14.96 31.35
CA MET A 80 15.59 15.77 32.16
C MET A 80 15.14 17.23 32.26
N CYS A 81 14.70 17.86 31.17
CA CYS A 81 14.14 19.22 31.21
C CYS A 81 12.91 19.31 32.12
N ILE A 82 11.99 18.34 32.04
CA ILE A 82 10.80 18.29 32.91
C ILE A 82 11.22 18.18 34.38
N PHE A 83 12.17 17.30 34.70
CA PHE A 83 12.69 17.15 36.07
C PHE A 83 13.35 18.44 36.57
N LEU A 84 14.10 19.16 35.74
CA LEU A 84 14.71 20.43 36.11
C LEU A 84 13.67 21.53 36.34
N MET A 85 12.63 21.60 35.50
CA MET A 85 11.54 22.58 35.64
C MET A 85 10.71 22.32 36.89
N LEU A 86 10.26 21.08 37.10
CA LEU A 86 9.44 20.71 38.27
C LEU A 86 10.26 20.75 39.56
N GLY A 87 11.44 20.12 39.55
CA GLY A 87 12.35 20.07 40.70
C GLY A 87 12.87 21.45 41.09
N GLY A 88 13.26 22.27 40.12
CA GLY A 88 13.66 23.67 40.35
C GLY A 88 12.52 24.50 40.94
N SER A 89 11.30 24.31 40.44
CA SER A 89 10.13 25.04 40.95
C SER A 89 9.76 24.65 42.38
N LEU A 90 9.82 23.36 42.70
CA LEU A 90 9.60 22.84 44.05
C LEU A 90 10.66 23.33 45.03
N TRP A 91 11.94 23.32 44.62
CA TRP A 91 13.06 23.75 45.44
C TRP A 91 12.99 25.24 45.77
N GLN A 92 12.69 26.08 44.78
CA GLN A 92 12.64 27.53 44.92
C GLN A 92 11.30 28.05 45.45
N ARG A 93 10.29 27.18 45.61
CA ARG A 93 8.90 27.53 45.96
C ARG A 93 8.30 28.61 45.03
N SER A 94 8.79 28.68 43.81
CA SER A 94 8.40 29.61 42.76
C SER A 94 8.68 28.96 41.41
N LEU A 95 7.91 29.29 40.37
CA LEU A 95 8.11 28.71 39.03
C LEU A 95 9.52 29.03 38.51
N ALA A 96 10.24 27.98 38.14
CA ALA A 96 11.62 28.04 37.66
C ALA A 96 11.85 26.99 36.57
N PHE A 97 12.76 27.27 35.64
CA PHE A 97 13.16 26.32 34.60
C PHE A 97 14.32 25.42 35.02
N THR A 98 15.11 25.87 36.01
CA THR A 98 16.27 25.15 36.53
C THR A 98 16.45 25.42 38.02
N PRO A 99 17.06 24.51 38.80
CA PRO A 99 17.28 24.68 40.23
C PRO A 99 18.29 25.79 40.60
N TRP A 100 19.11 26.26 39.67
CA TRP A 100 20.07 27.34 39.91
C TRP A 100 19.42 28.73 39.79
N SER A 101 19.71 29.62 40.73
CA SER A 101 19.33 31.03 40.66
C SER A 101 20.24 31.80 39.70
N SER A 102 19.70 32.45 38.67
CA SER A 102 20.48 33.44 37.91
C SER A 102 20.30 34.84 38.50
N CYS A 103 21.40 35.49 38.82
CA CYS A 103 21.49 36.81 39.46
C CYS A 103 21.00 37.98 38.58
N ASN A 104 20.52 39.01 39.29
CA ASN A 104 20.16 40.40 38.97
C ASN A 104 20.48 40.94 37.55
N ALA A 105 19.44 41.41 36.86
CA ALA A 105 19.57 42.35 35.75
C ALA A 105 18.70 43.59 36.00
N GLU A 106 19.31 44.77 35.91
CA GLU A 106 18.69 46.08 36.11
C GLU A 106 17.73 46.46 34.99
N THR A 107 16.65 47.15 35.39
CA THR A 107 15.46 47.41 34.58
C THR A 107 15.63 48.58 33.62
N LYS A 108 15.42 48.36 32.31
CA LYS A 108 14.94 49.41 31.39
C LYS A 108 13.79 48.89 30.54
N ARG A 109 12.69 49.65 30.51
CA ARG A 109 11.52 49.42 29.65
C ARG A 109 11.73 50.19 28.36
N ASP A 110 11.80 49.50 27.24
CA ASP A 110 11.42 50.06 25.94
C ASP A 110 10.50 49.07 25.22
N LYS A 111 9.38 49.61 24.72
CA LYS A 111 8.41 48.89 23.89
C LYS A 111 9.01 48.72 22.50
N VAL A 112 9.14 47.49 22.04
CA VAL A 112 9.36 47.17 20.63
C VAL A 112 8.22 46.27 20.16
N GLU A 113 7.44 46.78 19.21
CA GLU A 113 6.53 45.99 18.38
C GLU A 113 7.36 45.12 17.44
N THR A 114 7.08 43.82 17.40
CA THR A 114 7.63 42.91 16.38
C THR A 114 6.52 42.17 15.64
N SER A 115 6.37 42.62 14.40
CA SER A 115 5.91 41.92 13.20
C SER A 115 5.76 40.40 13.32
N ARG A 116 4.54 39.91 13.09
CA ARG A 116 4.25 38.49 12.81
C ARG A 116 4.79 38.14 11.42
N THR A 117 5.98 37.57 11.35
CA THR A 117 6.35 36.68 10.25
C THR A 117 5.61 35.36 10.45
N ASN A 118 4.39 35.26 9.89
CA ASN A 118 3.71 33.98 9.71
C ASN A 118 4.56 33.12 8.77
N SER A 119 5.12 32.04 9.33
CA SER A 119 5.95 31.09 8.61
C SER A 119 5.17 30.40 7.50
N MET A 120 5.67 30.49 6.26
CA MET A 120 5.19 29.78 5.06
C MET A 120 5.06 28.27 5.29
N LEU A 121 5.79 27.70 6.26
CA LEU A 121 5.72 26.28 6.61
C LEU A 121 4.34 25.84 7.11
N LEU A 122 3.61 26.71 7.80
CA LEU A 122 2.26 26.37 8.28
C LEU A 122 1.25 26.36 7.12
N GLN A 123 1.47 27.13 6.05
CA GLN A 123 0.69 27.02 4.82
C GLN A 123 1.03 25.76 4.03
N SER A 124 2.27 25.27 4.09
CA SER A 124 2.68 24.04 3.39
C SER A 124 2.05 22.77 4.00
N PHE A 125 1.93 22.69 5.34
CA PHE A 125 1.30 21.51 5.98
C PHE A 125 -0.23 21.54 5.97
N THR A 126 -0.83 22.69 5.64
CA THR A 126 -2.29 22.83 5.51
C THR A 126 -2.74 22.92 4.05
N LYS A 127 -1.82 22.79 3.08
CA LYS A 127 -2.10 22.76 1.62
C LYS A 127 -2.49 21.33 1.20
N VAL A 128 -3.70 20.92 1.56
CA VAL A 128 -4.91 20.98 0.71
C VAL A 128 -5.06 19.66 -0.06
N TYR A 129 -5.57 18.63 0.64
CA TYR A 129 -6.61 17.80 0.04
C TYR A 129 -7.78 18.76 -0.23
N SER A 130 -7.83 19.37 -1.42
CA SER A 130 -9.03 20.09 -1.85
C SER A 130 -10.01 19.05 -2.36
N THR A 131 -10.85 18.53 -1.47
CA THR A 131 -12.09 17.89 -1.89
C THR A 131 -13.02 18.99 -2.38
N ILE A 132 -12.93 19.37 -3.64
CA ILE A 132 -13.94 20.25 -4.24
C ILE A 132 -15.22 19.43 -4.40
N SER A 133 -16.13 19.61 -3.43
CA SER A 133 -17.59 19.67 -3.57
C SER A 133 -18.20 18.74 -4.63
N ASP A 134 -18.66 17.57 -4.18
CA ASP A 134 -19.97 16.89 -4.33
C ASP A 134 -20.96 17.27 -5.45
N ARG A 135 -20.55 17.94 -6.52
CA ARG A 135 -21.36 18.04 -7.72
C ARG A 135 -21.02 16.87 -8.63
N PRO A 136 -21.93 15.88 -8.77
CA PRO A 136 -21.70 14.78 -9.67
C PRO A 136 -21.53 15.32 -11.08
N ILE A 137 -20.33 15.14 -11.65
CA ILE A 137 -20.09 15.35 -13.08
C ILE A 137 -20.35 14.05 -13.82
N SER A 138 -20.78 14.16 -15.07
CA SER A 138 -21.01 12.98 -15.91
C SER A 138 -19.69 12.33 -16.37
N GLY A 139 -18.60 13.09 -16.36
CA GLY A 139 -17.29 12.67 -16.84
C GLY A 139 -17.01 13.05 -18.30
N LYS A 140 -17.91 13.78 -18.98
CA LYS A 140 -17.65 14.28 -20.34
C LYS A 140 -16.43 15.21 -20.37
N LYS A 141 -15.68 15.19 -21.47
CA LYS A 141 -14.40 15.89 -21.62
C LYS A 141 -14.48 17.36 -21.18
N ASP A 142 -15.47 18.11 -21.65
CA ASP A 142 -15.65 19.53 -21.31
C ASP A 142 -15.92 19.77 -19.81
N GLU A 143 -16.64 18.87 -19.13
CA GLU A 143 -16.90 18.97 -17.69
C GLU A 143 -15.65 18.67 -16.87
N VAL A 144 -14.88 17.65 -17.29
CA VAL A 144 -13.60 17.28 -16.67
C VAL A 144 -12.58 18.39 -16.84
N GLU A 145 -12.49 18.98 -18.04
CA GLU A 145 -11.60 20.11 -18.34
C GLU A 145 -11.87 21.31 -17.41
N VAL A 146 -13.14 21.70 -17.26
CA VAL A 146 -13.54 22.79 -16.37
C VAL A 146 -13.15 22.48 -14.92
N LYS A 147 -13.35 21.25 -14.47
CA LYS A 147 -13.01 20.84 -13.11
C LYS A 147 -11.51 20.78 -12.87
N TRP A 148 -10.76 20.29 -13.83
CA TRP A 148 -9.31 20.19 -13.73
C TRP A 148 -8.62 21.55 -13.78
N GLY A 149 -9.18 22.51 -14.53
CA GLY A 149 -8.73 23.90 -14.53
C GLY A 149 -8.94 24.64 -13.19
N GLU A 150 -9.68 24.06 -12.23
CA GLU A 150 -9.78 24.60 -10.86
C GLU A 150 -8.52 24.29 -10.02
N PHE A 151 -7.67 23.36 -10.46
CA PHE A 151 -6.44 22.98 -9.76
C PHE A 151 -5.21 23.75 -10.28
N ASP A 152 -4.25 23.96 -9.39
CA ASP A 152 -2.88 24.32 -9.80
C ASP A 152 -2.15 23.03 -10.19
N SER A 153 -2.02 22.82 -11.50
CA SER A 153 -1.47 21.59 -12.08
C SER A 153 -0.06 21.24 -11.59
N SER A 154 0.72 22.24 -11.15
CA SER A 154 2.06 22.03 -10.59
C SER A 154 2.07 21.42 -9.19
N THR A 155 0.93 21.40 -8.50
CA THR A 155 0.81 20.97 -7.09
C THR A 155 -0.01 19.70 -6.89
N VAL A 156 -0.67 19.20 -7.93
CA VAL A 156 -1.51 18.00 -7.83
C VAL A 156 -0.62 16.75 -7.73
N VAL A 157 -0.68 16.09 -6.58
CA VAL A 157 0.08 14.85 -6.30
C VAL A 157 -0.75 13.60 -6.58
N GLN A 158 -2.07 13.67 -6.47
CA GLN A 158 -2.94 12.52 -6.73
C GLN A 158 -4.26 12.96 -7.39
N LEU A 159 -4.69 12.23 -8.41
CA LEU A 159 -6.00 12.40 -9.03
C LEU A 159 -6.93 11.27 -8.60
N LEU A 160 -8.02 11.63 -7.94
CA LEU A 160 -9.08 10.71 -7.53
C LEU A 160 -10.35 10.99 -8.35
N ILE A 161 -10.65 10.13 -9.32
CA ILE A 161 -11.80 10.23 -10.22
C ILE A 161 -12.85 9.22 -9.77
N ARG A 162 -14.06 9.68 -9.47
CA ARG A 162 -15.12 8.83 -8.90
C ARG A 162 -16.45 9.08 -9.57
N HIS A 163 -17.26 8.04 -9.73
CA HIS A 163 -18.67 8.14 -10.15
C HIS A 163 -18.90 8.87 -11.47
N CYS A 164 -17.97 8.71 -12.42
CA CYS A 164 -18.08 9.28 -13.76
C CYS A 164 -18.68 8.23 -14.71
N PRO A 165 -19.99 8.27 -15.03
CA PRO A 165 -20.62 7.26 -15.90
C PRO A 165 -20.19 7.35 -17.38
N SER A 166 -19.51 8.41 -17.80
CA SER A 166 -19.01 8.60 -19.16
C SER A 166 -17.68 9.36 -19.15
N LEU A 167 -16.70 8.89 -18.40
CA LEU A 167 -15.38 9.49 -18.25
C LEU A 167 -14.65 9.58 -19.61
N GLN A 168 -14.34 10.80 -20.02
CA GLN A 168 -13.51 11.14 -21.17
C GLN A 168 -12.37 12.00 -20.66
N VAL A 169 -11.15 11.45 -20.68
CA VAL A 169 -9.99 12.11 -20.10
C VAL A 169 -9.43 13.17 -21.07
N PRO A 170 -9.37 14.45 -20.67
CA PRO A 170 -8.82 15.50 -21.52
C PRO A 170 -7.30 15.49 -21.58
N ASP A 171 -6.77 16.19 -22.58
CA ASP A 171 -5.33 16.28 -22.85
C ASP A 171 -4.58 17.10 -21.77
N SER A 172 -5.31 17.94 -21.01
CA SER A 172 -4.79 18.68 -19.86
C SER A 172 -4.30 17.78 -18.73
N ILE A 173 -4.56 16.46 -18.76
CA ILE A 173 -3.89 15.52 -17.85
C ILE A 173 -2.36 15.68 -17.91
N SER A 174 -1.85 15.99 -19.10
CA SER A 174 -0.42 16.18 -19.37
C SER A 174 0.23 17.32 -18.58
N GLU A 175 -0.58 18.24 -18.03
CA GLU A 175 -0.08 19.39 -17.26
C GLU A 175 0.23 19.01 -15.79
N PHE A 176 -0.28 17.87 -15.31
CA PHE A 176 -0.06 17.40 -13.93
C PHE A 176 1.29 16.69 -13.79
N HIS A 177 2.39 17.44 -13.94
CA HIS A 177 3.75 16.89 -13.92
C HIS A 177 4.16 16.30 -12.56
N GLY A 178 3.63 16.82 -11.45
CA GLY A 178 3.93 16.34 -10.09
C GLY A 178 3.06 15.16 -9.64
N LEU A 179 2.30 14.54 -10.54
CA LEU A 179 1.36 13.49 -10.21
C LEU A 179 2.09 12.21 -9.80
N HIS A 180 1.82 11.73 -8.58
CA HIS A 180 2.36 10.48 -8.02
C HIS A 180 1.42 9.29 -8.19
N GLY A 181 0.10 9.54 -8.31
CA GLY A 181 -0.83 8.44 -8.52
C GLY A 181 -2.19 8.85 -9.07
N ILE A 182 -2.84 7.91 -9.74
CA ILE A 182 -4.21 8.05 -10.23
C ILE A 182 -5.07 6.93 -9.67
N LYS A 183 -6.25 7.29 -9.17
CA LYS A 183 -7.27 6.33 -8.76
C LYS A 183 -8.59 6.64 -9.44
N VAL A 184 -9.13 5.66 -10.14
CA VAL A 184 -10.47 5.74 -10.74
C VAL A 184 -11.36 4.73 -10.06
N TYR A 185 -12.49 5.19 -9.52
CA TYR A 185 -13.44 4.35 -8.81
C TYR A 185 -14.86 4.49 -9.37
N ASN A 186 -15.55 3.36 -9.51
CA ASN A 186 -16.96 3.29 -9.91
C ASN A 186 -17.30 4.21 -11.10
N SER A 187 -16.57 4.06 -12.21
CA SER A 187 -16.65 4.94 -13.37
C SER A 187 -16.60 4.13 -14.67
N THR A 188 -17.06 4.72 -15.78
CA THR A 188 -16.93 4.13 -17.11
C THR A 188 -16.03 5.03 -17.97
N ILE A 189 -14.84 4.55 -18.30
CA ILE A 189 -13.91 5.17 -19.25
C ILE A 189 -14.45 4.95 -20.65
N VAL A 190 -15.06 6.00 -21.20
CA VAL A 190 -15.53 6.04 -22.59
C VAL A 190 -14.38 6.40 -23.52
N ASP A 191 -13.55 7.36 -23.12
CA ASP A 191 -12.37 7.77 -23.87
C ASP A 191 -11.21 8.11 -22.93
N TRP A 192 -10.07 7.48 -23.17
CA TRP A 192 -8.79 7.89 -22.63
C TRP A 192 -7.78 7.64 -23.74
N GLY A 193 -7.70 8.62 -24.63
CA GLY A 193 -6.99 8.55 -25.89
C GLY A 193 -5.47 8.72 -25.76
N GLU A 194 -4.79 8.58 -26.90
CA GLU A 194 -3.33 8.70 -27.01
C GLU A 194 -2.81 10.11 -26.67
N SER A 195 -3.57 11.15 -27.00
CA SER A 195 -3.20 12.54 -26.67
C SER A 195 -3.22 12.84 -25.16
N ALA A 196 -3.98 12.05 -24.39
CA ALA A 196 -4.06 12.12 -22.94
C ALA A 196 -3.30 10.96 -22.26
N ALA A 197 -2.35 10.33 -22.95
CA ALA A 197 -1.64 9.18 -22.41
C ALA A 197 -0.68 9.54 -21.29
N LEU A 198 -0.64 8.67 -20.29
CA LEU A 198 0.40 8.68 -19.27
C LEU A 198 1.73 8.41 -19.96
N SER A 199 2.66 9.32 -19.75
CA SER A 199 3.97 9.31 -20.37
C SER A 199 5.02 9.81 -19.40
N ASN A 200 6.26 9.33 -19.54
CA ASN A 200 7.38 9.75 -18.72
C ASN A 200 7.70 11.23 -18.92
N THR A 201 7.51 11.75 -20.14
CA THR A 201 7.68 13.17 -20.45
C THR A 201 6.75 14.05 -19.62
N ASN A 202 5.48 13.66 -19.50
CA ASN A 202 4.47 14.49 -18.84
C ASN A 202 4.19 14.10 -17.39
N HIS A 203 4.52 12.87 -16.98
CA HIS A 203 4.21 12.33 -15.66
C HIS A 203 5.41 11.54 -15.12
N PRO A 204 6.59 12.17 -14.95
CA PRO A 204 7.81 11.46 -14.54
C PRO A 204 7.73 10.89 -13.12
N ASP A 205 6.91 11.49 -12.25
CA ASP A 205 6.84 11.14 -10.83
C ASP A 205 5.71 10.14 -10.50
N ILE A 206 4.93 9.69 -11.51
CA ILE A 206 3.81 8.79 -11.26
C ILE A 206 4.31 7.39 -10.92
N MET A 207 3.80 6.85 -9.82
CA MET A 207 4.20 5.56 -9.26
C MET A 207 3.06 4.55 -9.26
N SER A 208 1.81 5.01 -9.12
CA SER A 208 0.66 4.12 -8.99
C SER A 208 -0.56 4.46 -9.85
N LEU A 209 -1.23 3.40 -10.31
CA LEU A 209 -2.46 3.47 -11.08
C LEU A 209 -3.46 2.43 -10.56
N TYR A 210 -4.58 2.90 -10.03
CA TYR A 210 -5.64 2.06 -9.48
C TYR A 210 -6.95 2.25 -10.25
N LEU A 211 -7.51 1.17 -10.80
CA LEU A 211 -8.83 1.16 -11.43
C LEU A 211 -9.73 0.17 -10.69
N ALA A 212 -10.70 0.68 -9.93
CA ALA A 212 -11.60 -0.13 -9.12
C ALA A 212 -13.07 0.07 -9.54
N ARG A 213 -13.78 -1.01 -9.89
CA ARG A 213 -15.17 -0.92 -10.42
C ARG A 213 -15.23 -0.04 -11.67
N VAL A 214 -14.33 -0.29 -12.62
CA VAL A 214 -14.18 0.52 -13.83
C VAL A 214 -14.54 -0.27 -15.08
N ASN A 215 -15.44 0.27 -15.89
CA ASN A 215 -15.68 -0.23 -17.24
C ASN A 215 -14.90 0.58 -18.26
N MET A 216 -14.26 -0.07 -19.22
CA MET A 216 -13.59 0.52 -20.36
C MET A 216 -14.37 0.21 -21.64
N THR A 217 -14.37 1.15 -22.59
CA THR A 217 -14.93 0.93 -23.94
C THR A 217 -14.37 -0.37 -24.54
N ASP A 218 -15.28 -1.20 -25.05
CA ASP A 218 -15.01 -2.51 -25.61
C ASP A 218 -14.28 -3.50 -24.67
N GLY A 219 -14.12 -3.21 -23.37
CA GLY A 219 -13.45 -4.10 -22.43
C GLY A 219 -11.97 -4.34 -22.72
N VAL A 220 -11.32 -3.39 -23.38
CA VAL A 220 -9.88 -3.41 -23.68
C VAL A 220 -9.15 -2.29 -22.94
N LEU A 221 -7.85 -2.48 -22.69
CA LEU A 221 -7.03 -1.45 -22.07
C LEU A 221 -7.09 -0.17 -22.91
N SER A 222 -7.36 0.98 -22.28
CA SER A 222 -7.45 2.26 -22.99
C SER A 222 -6.10 2.73 -23.53
N LYS A 223 -6.10 3.55 -24.58
CA LYS A 223 -4.86 4.05 -25.23
C LYS A 223 -4.04 4.96 -24.33
N GLY A 224 -4.68 5.62 -23.37
CA GLY A 224 -4.02 6.45 -22.36
C GLY A 224 -3.03 5.70 -21.48
N PHE A 225 -3.13 4.36 -21.42
CA PHE A 225 -2.21 3.50 -20.68
C PHE A 225 -1.17 2.80 -21.58
N GLN A 226 -1.08 3.16 -22.86
CA GLN A 226 -0.28 2.43 -23.86
C GLN A 226 0.78 3.30 -24.54
N SER A 227 1.20 4.39 -23.90
CA SER A 227 2.30 5.22 -24.42
C SER A 227 3.58 4.39 -24.57
N ILE A 228 4.31 4.61 -25.67
CA ILE A 228 5.67 4.06 -25.82
C ILE A 228 6.68 4.76 -24.90
N ASP A 229 6.41 6.03 -24.57
CA ASP A 229 7.14 6.78 -23.55
C ASP A 229 6.49 6.55 -22.18
N PHE A 230 6.25 5.30 -21.77
CA PHE A 230 5.53 5.01 -20.53
C PHE A 230 6.30 5.49 -19.28
N PRO A 231 5.64 6.00 -18.22
CA PRO A 231 6.32 6.51 -17.04
C PRO A 231 7.25 5.49 -16.39
N GLN A 232 8.51 5.86 -16.13
CA GLN A 232 9.53 4.91 -15.66
C GLN A 232 9.32 4.47 -14.21
N ASN A 233 8.67 5.31 -13.41
CA ASN A 233 8.41 5.04 -11.99
C ASN A 233 7.07 4.34 -11.75
N LEU A 234 6.20 4.21 -12.77
CA LEU A 234 4.89 3.58 -12.63
C LEU A 234 5.05 2.06 -12.57
N ASN A 235 5.13 1.56 -11.34
CA ASN A 235 5.38 0.16 -11.04
C ASN A 235 4.26 -0.49 -10.24
N ASP A 236 3.27 0.25 -9.76
CA ASP A 236 2.12 -0.26 -9.03
C ASP A 236 0.85 -0.07 -9.87
N ILE A 237 0.40 -1.15 -10.51
CA ILE A 237 -0.73 -1.13 -11.45
C ILE A 237 -1.77 -2.14 -11.00
N GLU A 238 -2.90 -1.66 -10.51
CA GLU A 238 -3.95 -2.53 -9.96
C GLU A 238 -5.32 -2.22 -10.57
N PHE A 239 -5.88 -3.22 -11.25
CA PHE A 239 -7.21 -3.21 -11.81
C PHE A 239 -8.06 -4.24 -11.06
N CYS A 240 -9.14 -3.79 -10.41
CA CYS A 240 -10.03 -4.66 -9.64
C CYS A 240 -11.48 -4.39 -10.02
N VAL A 241 -12.24 -5.44 -10.32
CA VAL A 241 -13.64 -5.32 -10.77
C VAL A 241 -13.73 -4.47 -12.03
N THR A 242 -13.19 -4.97 -13.14
CA THR A 242 -13.28 -4.29 -14.44
C THR A 242 -13.92 -5.17 -15.50
N ASN A 243 -14.25 -4.61 -16.66
CA ASN A 243 -14.66 -5.39 -17.83
C ASN A 243 -13.49 -5.76 -18.76
N LEU A 244 -12.24 -5.65 -18.28
CA LEU A 244 -11.06 -5.94 -19.08
C LEU A 244 -10.99 -7.43 -19.43
N HIS A 245 -11.08 -7.76 -20.72
CA HIS A 245 -11.02 -9.14 -21.21
C HIS A 245 -9.76 -9.44 -22.03
N ALA A 246 -9.01 -8.40 -22.43
CA ALA A 246 -7.74 -8.53 -23.13
C ALA A 246 -6.83 -7.33 -22.86
N VAL A 247 -5.52 -7.58 -22.91
CA VAL A 247 -4.48 -6.54 -22.95
C VAL A 247 -3.73 -6.61 -24.28
N PRO A 248 -3.15 -5.51 -24.78
CA PRO A 248 -2.43 -5.50 -26.06
C PRO A 248 -1.22 -6.44 -26.05
N ASP A 249 -0.99 -7.15 -27.15
CA ASP A 249 0.13 -8.08 -27.28
C ASP A 249 1.50 -7.39 -27.26
N ASP A 250 1.58 -6.08 -27.47
CA ASP A 250 2.82 -5.29 -27.49
C ASP A 250 3.02 -4.49 -26.18
N LEU A 251 2.31 -4.85 -25.10
CA LEU A 251 2.42 -4.12 -23.84
C LEU A 251 3.82 -4.22 -23.22
N ASP A 252 4.56 -5.30 -23.49
CA ASP A 252 5.92 -5.54 -22.97
C ASP A 252 7.00 -4.64 -23.58
N ILE A 253 6.72 -3.96 -24.69
CA ILE A 253 7.60 -2.93 -25.23
C ILE A 253 7.23 -1.51 -24.74
N LYS A 254 6.13 -1.38 -24.00
CA LYS A 254 5.61 -0.10 -23.48
C LYS A 254 5.79 -0.02 -21.97
N TRP A 255 5.22 -0.97 -21.24
CA TRP A 255 5.32 -1.05 -19.78
C TRP A 255 6.67 -1.62 -19.36
N HIS A 256 7.12 -1.23 -18.18
CA HIS A 256 8.40 -1.65 -17.64
C HIS A 256 8.33 -3.00 -16.96
N LYS A 257 9.45 -3.70 -16.97
CA LYS A 257 9.60 -4.96 -16.23
C LYS A 257 9.55 -4.75 -14.72
N ASN A 258 9.29 -5.83 -13.97
CA ASN A 258 9.29 -5.87 -12.50
C ASN A 258 8.19 -5.06 -11.82
N ALA A 259 7.18 -4.59 -12.56
CA ALA A 259 6.01 -3.97 -11.96
C ALA A 259 5.23 -4.97 -11.08
N LEU A 260 4.51 -4.43 -10.10
CA LEU A 260 3.37 -5.05 -9.44
C LEU A 260 2.17 -4.88 -10.35
N ILE A 261 1.59 -5.99 -10.77
CA ILE A 261 0.44 -6.01 -11.66
C ILE A 261 -0.67 -6.84 -11.01
N GLN A 262 -1.80 -6.19 -10.74
CA GLN A 262 -3.03 -6.85 -10.33
C GLN A 262 -4.09 -6.61 -11.40
N ILE A 263 -4.69 -7.69 -11.89
CA ILE A 263 -5.87 -7.63 -12.75
C ILE A 263 -6.85 -8.63 -12.17
N GLU A 264 -7.57 -8.22 -11.13
CA GLU A 264 -8.47 -9.07 -10.35
C GLU A 264 -9.94 -8.78 -10.69
N PHE A 265 -10.80 -9.80 -10.55
CA PHE A 265 -12.24 -9.73 -10.82
C PHE A 265 -12.58 -9.05 -12.15
N SER A 266 -11.77 -9.32 -13.16
CA SER A 266 -11.95 -8.80 -14.51
C SER A 266 -12.57 -9.88 -15.41
N GLN A 267 -12.32 -9.85 -16.72
CA GLN A 267 -12.93 -10.76 -17.67
C GLN A 267 -11.89 -11.51 -18.52
N LEU A 268 -10.64 -11.64 -18.02
CA LEU A 268 -9.61 -12.39 -18.71
C LEU A 268 -10.02 -13.87 -18.79
N ALA A 269 -10.04 -14.43 -20.00
CA ALA A 269 -10.36 -15.85 -20.23
C ALA A 269 -9.12 -16.76 -20.17
N PHE A 270 -7.92 -16.20 -20.30
CA PHE A 270 -6.64 -16.88 -20.22
C PHE A 270 -5.59 -15.90 -19.68
N VAL A 271 -4.45 -16.41 -19.22
CA VAL A 271 -3.29 -15.57 -18.87
C VAL A 271 -2.70 -14.97 -20.15
N PRO A 272 -2.76 -13.65 -20.38
CA PRO A 272 -2.21 -13.04 -21.59
C PRO A 272 -0.69 -13.26 -21.66
N PRO A 273 -0.13 -13.80 -22.76
CA PRO A 273 1.31 -14.10 -22.86
C PRO A 273 2.20 -12.89 -22.63
N VAL A 274 1.71 -11.69 -22.94
CA VAL A 274 2.44 -10.44 -22.70
C VAL A 274 2.71 -10.18 -21.22
N LEU A 275 1.85 -10.62 -20.30
CA LEU A 275 2.09 -10.49 -18.86
C LEU A 275 3.28 -11.34 -18.39
N LEU A 276 3.56 -12.45 -19.08
CA LEU A 276 4.74 -13.28 -18.80
C LEU A 276 6.03 -12.60 -19.26
N ARG A 277 5.99 -11.93 -20.42
CA ARG A 277 7.14 -11.20 -20.99
C ARG A 277 7.47 -9.91 -20.24
N LEU A 278 6.47 -9.33 -19.57
CA LEU A 278 6.66 -8.20 -18.63
C LEU A 278 7.48 -8.57 -17.40
N GLU A 279 7.64 -9.86 -17.09
CA GLU A 279 8.41 -10.31 -15.91
C GLU A 279 8.03 -9.53 -14.62
N PRO A 280 6.75 -9.55 -14.21
CA PRO A 280 6.30 -8.82 -13.04
C PRO A 280 6.92 -9.36 -11.75
N LYS A 281 7.12 -8.48 -10.77
CA LYS A 281 7.54 -8.88 -9.42
C LYS A 281 6.38 -9.48 -8.63
N TYR A 282 5.19 -8.95 -8.82
CA TYR A 282 3.96 -9.41 -8.20
C TYR A 282 2.89 -9.50 -9.27
N LEU A 283 2.21 -10.64 -9.37
CA LEU A 283 1.13 -10.85 -10.33
C LEU A 283 -0.08 -11.46 -9.63
N ALA A 284 -1.22 -10.75 -9.63
CA ALA A 284 -2.50 -11.30 -9.20
C ALA A 284 -3.52 -11.27 -10.33
N LEU A 285 -4.18 -12.41 -10.55
CA LEU A 285 -5.19 -12.62 -11.59
C LEU A 285 -6.50 -13.17 -11.01
N SER A 286 -6.71 -13.02 -9.71
CA SER A 286 -7.81 -13.67 -8.99
C SER A 286 -9.19 -13.27 -9.52
N GLY A 287 -10.14 -14.19 -9.47
CA GLY A 287 -11.54 -13.90 -9.84
C GLY A 287 -11.78 -13.61 -11.33
N ASN A 288 -10.83 -13.92 -12.21
CA ASN A 288 -11.03 -13.92 -13.66
C ASN A 288 -11.70 -15.22 -14.16
N GLN A 289 -11.91 -15.32 -15.47
CA GLN A 289 -12.50 -16.49 -16.14
C GLN A 289 -11.43 -17.46 -16.66
N ILE A 290 -10.23 -17.42 -16.08
CA ILE A 290 -9.09 -18.25 -16.47
C ILE A 290 -9.32 -19.68 -15.99
N THR A 291 -9.20 -20.64 -16.90
CA THR A 291 -9.34 -22.09 -16.62
C THR A 291 -8.03 -22.86 -16.71
N ASP A 292 -7.01 -22.29 -17.37
CA ASP A 292 -5.75 -22.95 -17.65
C ASP A 292 -4.59 -22.00 -17.34
N ILE A 293 -3.62 -22.49 -16.56
CA ILE A 293 -2.45 -21.72 -16.14
C ILE A 293 -1.23 -22.18 -16.93
N PRO A 294 -0.54 -21.30 -17.69
CA PRO A 294 0.66 -21.66 -18.43
C PRO A 294 1.80 -21.99 -17.45
N PRO A 295 2.56 -23.10 -17.64
CA PRO A 295 3.67 -23.45 -16.76
C PRO A 295 4.76 -22.38 -16.68
N GLU A 296 4.91 -21.57 -17.72
CA GLU A 296 5.88 -20.48 -17.81
C GLU A 296 5.68 -19.40 -16.74
N ILE A 297 4.47 -19.25 -16.18
CA ILE A 297 4.20 -18.28 -15.10
C ILE A 297 5.05 -18.55 -13.86
N PHE A 298 5.33 -19.83 -13.58
CA PHE A 298 6.16 -20.25 -12.44
C PHE A 298 7.65 -20.09 -12.71
N ALA A 299 8.06 -19.78 -13.95
CA ALA A 299 9.44 -19.61 -14.36
C ALA A 299 9.87 -18.14 -14.50
N ILE A 300 8.98 -17.19 -14.19
CA ILE A 300 9.27 -15.74 -14.29
C ILE A 300 10.36 -15.36 -13.27
N PRO A 301 11.56 -14.89 -13.70
CA PRO A 301 12.73 -14.79 -12.82
C PRO A 301 12.59 -13.82 -11.64
N THR A 302 11.72 -12.82 -11.76
CA THR A 302 11.54 -11.73 -10.80
C THR A 302 10.28 -11.87 -9.96
N LEU A 303 9.43 -12.84 -10.28
CA LEU A 303 8.14 -13.05 -9.62
C LEU A 303 8.37 -13.53 -8.19
N SER A 304 7.93 -12.75 -7.22
CA SER A 304 7.96 -13.10 -5.80
C SER A 304 6.63 -13.60 -5.27
N THR A 305 5.54 -13.11 -5.86
CA THR A 305 4.18 -13.40 -5.40
C THR A 305 3.24 -13.63 -6.57
N LEU A 306 2.48 -14.72 -6.50
CA LEU A 306 1.52 -15.12 -7.52
C LEU A 306 0.13 -15.36 -6.91
N GLY A 307 -0.85 -14.56 -7.32
CA GLY A 307 -2.25 -14.67 -6.95
C GLY A 307 -3.11 -15.29 -8.06
N LEU A 308 -3.69 -16.46 -7.79
CA LEU A 308 -4.54 -17.25 -8.69
C LEU A 308 -5.85 -17.67 -7.99
N GLY A 309 -6.22 -16.99 -6.91
CA GLY A 309 -7.42 -17.30 -6.15
C GLY A 309 -8.69 -17.10 -6.98
N LEU A 310 -9.78 -17.76 -6.59
CA LEU A 310 -11.11 -17.62 -7.20
C LEU A 310 -11.15 -17.88 -8.72
N LEU A 311 -10.16 -18.59 -9.24
CA LEU A 311 -10.16 -19.09 -10.62
C LEU A 311 -10.87 -20.44 -10.69
N ASN A 312 -11.49 -20.71 -11.84
CA ASN A 312 -12.16 -22.00 -12.08
C ASN A 312 -11.15 -23.07 -12.56
N ILE A 313 -10.08 -23.26 -11.80
CA ILE A 313 -9.02 -24.24 -12.04
C ILE A 313 -9.18 -25.45 -11.13
N GLN A 314 -8.85 -26.63 -11.65
CA GLN A 314 -8.91 -27.90 -10.92
C GLN A 314 -7.52 -28.43 -10.56
N GLU A 315 -6.50 -27.95 -11.26
CA GLU A 315 -5.11 -28.33 -11.06
C GLU A 315 -4.19 -27.17 -11.47
N LEU A 316 -3.01 -27.14 -10.88
CA LEU A 316 -1.87 -26.37 -11.40
C LEU A 316 -1.26 -27.11 -12.60
N PRO A 317 -0.48 -26.45 -13.49
CA PRO A 317 0.07 -27.10 -14.67
C PRO A 317 0.97 -28.28 -14.30
N ARG A 318 0.80 -29.40 -15.00
CA ARG A 318 1.56 -30.63 -14.74
C ARG A 318 3.06 -30.50 -15.02
N ASN A 319 3.42 -29.77 -16.08
CA ASN A 319 4.77 -29.76 -16.65
C ASN A 319 5.53 -28.45 -16.35
N VAL A 320 5.78 -28.16 -15.07
CA VAL A 320 6.66 -27.05 -14.67
C VAL A 320 8.10 -27.56 -14.55
N THR A 321 8.98 -27.11 -15.45
CA THR A 321 10.38 -27.54 -15.51
C THR A 321 11.33 -26.62 -14.75
N ASN A 322 11.03 -25.32 -14.74
CA ASN A 322 11.81 -24.27 -14.08
C ASN A 322 10.92 -23.55 -13.07
N LEU A 323 11.49 -23.24 -11.91
CA LEU A 323 10.85 -22.43 -10.88
C LEU A 323 11.60 -21.12 -10.76
N SER A 324 10.85 -20.05 -10.57
CA SER A 324 11.39 -18.73 -10.24
C SER A 324 12.20 -18.84 -8.95
N PRO A 325 13.43 -18.31 -8.92
CA PRO A 325 14.25 -18.32 -7.70
C PRO A 325 13.74 -17.32 -6.65
N THR A 326 12.84 -16.41 -7.02
CA THR A 326 12.31 -15.37 -6.12
C THR A 326 10.91 -15.68 -5.61
N LEU A 327 10.23 -16.70 -6.15
CA LEU A 327 8.84 -16.99 -5.83
C LEU A 327 8.72 -17.58 -4.43
N ILE A 328 8.07 -16.85 -3.54
CA ILE A 328 7.93 -17.21 -2.12
C ILE A 328 6.48 -17.33 -1.66
N ALA A 329 5.53 -16.82 -2.46
CA ALA A 329 4.11 -16.86 -2.11
C ALA A 329 3.25 -17.20 -3.33
N VAL A 330 2.43 -18.23 -3.19
CA VAL A 330 1.41 -18.60 -4.17
C VAL A 330 0.07 -18.68 -3.47
N PHE A 331 -0.93 -18.05 -4.06
CA PHE A 331 -2.28 -18.05 -3.54
C PHE A 331 -3.24 -18.63 -4.56
N ILE A 332 -4.02 -19.62 -4.15
CA ILE A 332 -4.98 -20.39 -4.94
C ILE A 332 -6.27 -20.61 -4.15
N ASP A 333 -6.57 -19.71 -3.21
CA ASP A 333 -7.78 -19.73 -2.39
C ASP A 333 -9.05 -19.72 -3.25
N GLY A 334 -10.11 -20.40 -2.81
CA GLY A 334 -11.39 -20.48 -3.51
C GLY A 334 -11.36 -21.16 -4.89
N THR A 335 -10.30 -21.91 -5.21
CA THR A 335 -10.20 -22.75 -6.42
C THR A 335 -10.70 -24.18 -6.17
N ASN A 336 -10.85 -24.98 -7.22
CA ASN A 336 -11.26 -26.38 -7.11
C ASN A 336 -10.08 -27.37 -7.06
N ILE A 337 -8.91 -26.91 -6.58
CA ILE A 337 -7.71 -27.74 -6.48
C ILE A 337 -7.84 -28.74 -5.33
N SER A 338 -7.71 -30.03 -5.65
CA SER A 338 -7.76 -31.13 -4.67
C SER A 338 -6.43 -31.86 -4.49
N PHE A 339 -5.43 -31.56 -5.33
CA PHE A 339 -4.12 -32.19 -5.27
C PHE A 339 -3.03 -31.30 -5.87
N PHE A 340 -1.77 -31.67 -5.62
CA PHE A 340 -0.60 -30.98 -6.15
C PHE A 340 0.32 -31.92 -6.93
N TRP A 341 0.94 -31.41 -7.99
CA TRP A 341 1.96 -32.13 -8.76
C TRP A 341 3.32 -32.13 -8.05
N PRO A 342 4.22 -33.10 -8.33
CA PRO A 342 5.51 -33.23 -7.63
C PRO A 342 6.43 -32.02 -7.70
N TRP A 343 6.28 -31.12 -8.67
CA TRP A 343 7.08 -29.91 -8.73
C TRP A 343 6.71 -28.90 -7.63
N VAL A 344 5.48 -28.97 -7.09
CA VAL A 344 5.04 -28.10 -6.01
C VAL A 344 5.81 -28.41 -4.73
N ASP A 345 6.15 -29.68 -4.48
CA ASP A 345 7.07 -30.07 -3.39
C ASP A 345 8.42 -29.36 -3.52
N LYS A 346 8.97 -29.25 -4.74
CA LYS A 346 10.23 -28.54 -4.98
C LYS A 346 10.09 -27.04 -4.74
N LEU A 347 8.93 -26.47 -5.05
CA LEU A 347 8.62 -25.07 -4.81
C LEU A 347 8.56 -24.80 -3.30
N ILE A 348 7.78 -25.58 -2.55
CA ILE A 348 7.58 -25.33 -1.12
C ILE A 348 8.80 -25.65 -0.25
N THR A 349 9.75 -26.42 -0.79
CA THR A 349 11.02 -26.76 -0.11
C THR A 349 12.18 -25.86 -0.54
N SER A 350 11.95 -24.90 -1.44
CA SER A 350 12.99 -23.94 -1.82
C SER A 350 13.36 -23.02 -0.66
N GLU A 351 14.64 -22.64 -0.58
CA GLU A 351 15.10 -21.69 0.42
C GLU A 351 14.35 -20.36 0.27
N GLY A 352 13.88 -19.81 1.40
CA GLY A 352 13.11 -18.55 1.42
C GLY A 352 11.63 -18.70 1.09
N TRP A 353 11.11 -19.91 0.86
CA TRP A 353 9.68 -20.13 0.67
C TRP A 353 8.86 -19.58 1.86
N GLY A 354 7.77 -18.89 1.54
CA GLY A 354 6.85 -18.30 2.50
C GLY A 354 5.58 -19.12 2.67
N VAL A 355 4.66 -19.03 1.71
CA VAL A 355 3.29 -19.55 1.89
C VAL A 355 2.62 -20.03 0.60
N LEU A 356 1.93 -21.16 0.70
CA LEU A 356 0.91 -21.61 -0.26
C LEU A 356 -0.46 -21.41 0.39
N LEU A 357 -1.23 -20.40 0.01
CA LEU A 357 -2.59 -20.23 0.52
C LEU A 357 -3.59 -20.95 -0.38
N ALA A 358 -4.36 -21.87 0.18
CA ALA A 358 -5.32 -22.69 -0.56
C ALA A 358 -6.70 -22.78 0.13
N THR A 359 -7.04 -21.78 0.95
CA THR A 359 -8.31 -21.69 1.68
C THR A 359 -9.52 -21.94 0.78
N ASP A 360 -10.56 -22.58 1.30
CA ASP A 360 -11.77 -22.99 0.55
C ASP A 360 -11.54 -23.88 -0.68
N SER A 361 -10.37 -24.52 -0.80
CA SER A 361 -10.14 -25.58 -1.79
C SER A 361 -10.52 -26.96 -1.25
N PRO A 362 -10.87 -27.93 -2.12
CA PRO A 362 -11.02 -29.33 -1.72
C PRO A 362 -9.78 -29.91 -1.03
N TYR A 363 -8.57 -29.47 -1.39
CA TYR A 363 -7.34 -29.86 -0.70
C TYR A 363 -7.37 -29.45 0.79
N CYS A 364 -7.73 -28.20 1.07
CA CYS A 364 -7.83 -27.72 2.45
C CYS A 364 -8.95 -28.40 3.23
N VAL A 365 -10.07 -28.73 2.58
CA VAL A 365 -11.15 -29.53 3.18
C VAL A 365 -10.64 -30.89 3.65
N ASP A 366 -9.83 -31.57 2.84
CA ASP A 366 -9.23 -32.85 3.22
C ASP A 366 -8.16 -32.68 4.30
N LEU A 367 -7.32 -31.64 4.18
CA LEU A 367 -6.28 -31.36 5.18
C LEU A 367 -6.88 -31.13 6.58
N VAL A 368 -7.96 -30.36 6.69
CA VAL A 368 -8.66 -30.14 7.98
C VAL A 368 -9.21 -31.45 8.54
N LYS A 369 -9.82 -32.30 7.70
CA LYS A 369 -10.32 -33.61 8.16
C LYS A 369 -9.21 -34.51 8.69
N ILE A 370 -8.04 -34.47 8.04
CA ILE A 370 -6.84 -35.21 8.45
C ILE A 370 -6.32 -34.69 9.78
N GLN A 371 -6.23 -33.37 9.94
CA GLN A 371 -5.76 -32.72 11.16
C GLN A 371 -6.66 -33.02 12.37
N ASP A 372 -7.98 -33.07 12.15
CA ASP A 372 -8.96 -33.40 13.19
C ASP A 372 -9.13 -34.91 13.43
N GLY A 373 -8.39 -35.75 12.70
CA GLY A 373 -8.42 -37.22 12.83
C GLY A 373 -9.68 -37.88 12.28
N THR A 374 -10.48 -37.15 11.49
CA THR A 374 -11.70 -37.68 10.84
C THR A 374 -11.42 -38.38 9.50
N ALA A 375 -10.23 -38.15 8.93
CA ALA A 375 -9.69 -38.87 7.78
C ALA A 375 -8.21 -39.19 8.01
N ASN A 376 -7.68 -40.22 7.33
CA ASN A 376 -6.29 -40.66 7.47
C ASN A 376 -5.46 -40.44 6.18
N ALA A 377 -6.08 -39.94 5.12
CA ALA A 377 -5.46 -39.74 3.81
C ALA A 377 -6.23 -38.66 3.03
N PHE A 378 -5.55 -37.99 2.10
CA PHE A 378 -6.21 -37.13 1.11
C PHE A 378 -7.08 -37.97 0.16
N SER A 379 -8.14 -37.38 -0.39
CA SER A 379 -9.03 -38.07 -1.34
C SER A 379 -8.31 -38.50 -2.63
N VAL A 380 -7.16 -37.89 -2.95
CA VAL A 380 -6.37 -38.13 -4.16
C VAL A 380 -4.88 -38.32 -3.82
N PRO A 381 -4.41 -39.55 -3.51
CA PRO A 381 -3.12 -39.75 -2.83
C PRO A 381 -1.87 -39.93 -3.71
N GLU A 382 -1.96 -39.93 -5.05
CA GLU A 382 -0.87 -40.42 -5.95
C GLU A 382 0.02 -39.34 -6.61
N TYR A 383 0.08 -38.13 -6.08
CA TYR A 383 0.81 -37.03 -6.72
C TYR A 383 2.02 -36.51 -5.94
N ALA A 384 1.98 -35.29 -5.41
CA ALA A 384 3.09 -34.71 -4.64
C ALA A 384 3.42 -35.55 -3.40
N SER A 385 4.69 -35.88 -3.22
CA SER A 385 5.19 -36.77 -2.16
C SER A 385 5.19 -36.14 -0.77
N ILE A 386 5.22 -34.80 -0.67
CA ILE A 386 5.10 -34.08 0.59
C ILE A 386 3.66 -33.63 0.77
N LEU A 387 3.14 -32.83 -0.18
CA LEU A 387 1.82 -32.23 -0.03
C LEU A 387 0.65 -33.25 -0.07
N MET A 388 0.80 -34.42 -0.69
CA MET A 388 -0.26 -35.46 -0.72
C MET A 388 -0.02 -36.63 0.24
N ASP A 389 0.97 -36.54 1.14
CA ASP A 389 1.23 -37.56 2.16
C ASP A 389 1.12 -36.97 3.58
N PRO A 390 0.04 -37.28 4.33
CA PRO A 390 -0.18 -36.74 5.67
C PRO A 390 0.60 -37.47 6.78
N SER A 391 1.64 -38.25 6.43
CA SER A 391 2.49 -38.93 7.40
C SER A 391 3.11 -37.97 8.43
N GLU A 392 3.45 -38.48 9.62
CA GLU A 392 4.11 -37.69 10.67
C GLU A 392 5.40 -37.01 10.19
N ALA A 393 6.07 -37.60 9.19
CA ALA A 393 7.29 -37.05 8.60
C ALA A 393 7.05 -35.75 7.82
N ASN A 394 5.92 -35.65 7.10
CA ASN A 394 5.59 -34.50 6.26
C ASN A 394 4.70 -33.47 6.96
N SER A 395 4.04 -33.86 8.06
CA SER A 395 3.12 -33.01 8.82
C SER A 395 3.68 -31.60 9.13
N PRO A 396 4.93 -31.43 9.62
CA PRO A 396 5.48 -30.09 9.84
C PRO A 396 5.57 -29.26 8.55
N ALA A 397 6.03 -29.84 7.45
CA ALA A 397 6.14 -29.13 6.17
C ALA A 397 4.76 -28.67 5.69
N ILE A 398 3.75 -29.54 5.72
CA ILE A 398 2.39 -29.19 5.30
C ILE A 398 1.83 -28.06 6.19
N MET A 399 1.97 -28.16 7.51
CA MET A 399 1.41 -27.22 8.48
C MET A 399 1.99 -25.79 8.39
N TYR A 400 3.28 -25.66 8.14
CA TYR A 400 3.94 -24.35 8.11
C TYR A 400 3.92 -23.70 6.72
N THR A 401 3.78 -24.51 5.68
CA THR A 401 3.82 -24.04 4.30
C THR A 401 2.43 -23.73 3.75
N VAL A 402 1.43 -24.57 4.07
CA VAL A 402 0.10 -24.46 3.48
C VAL A 402 -0.87 -23.76 4.43
N GLY A 403 -1.39 -22.62 4.01
CA GLY A 403 -2.44 -21.91 4.71
C GLY A 403 -3.83 -22.38 4.25
N CYS A 404 -4.65 -22.81 5.21
CA CYS A 404 -6.06 -23.17 5.03
C CYS A 404 -6.96 -22.33 5.96
N PHE A 405 -6.74 -21.02 5.99
CA PHE A 405 -7.41 -20.08 6.89
C PHE A 405 -7.61 -18.72 6.22
N GLY A 406 -8.42 -17.88 6.86
CA GLY A 406 -8.73 -16.54 6.37
C GLY A 406 -9.93 -16.50 5.43
N ASP A 407 -10.31 -15.30 5.04
CA ASP A 407 -11.41 -15.09 4.09
C ASP A 407 -10.89 -15.05 2.66
N VAL A 408 -11.68 -15.59 1.73
CA VAL A 408 -11.38 -15.58 0.30
C VAL A 408 -11.83 -14.24 -0.30
N LEU A 409 -10.88 -13.33 -0.47
CA LEU A 409 -11.10 -11.95 -0.92
C LEU A 409 -10.09 -11.59 -2.02
N PRO A 410 -10.38 -10.62 -2.90
CA PRO A 410 -9.36 -10.05 -3.76
C PRO A 410 -8.18 -9.52 -2.92
N TYR A 411 -6.97 -9.58 -3.48
CA TYR A 411 -5.80 -8.98 -2.84
C TYR A 411 -5.87 -7.45 -2.88
N TYR A 412 -6.48 -6.88 -3.91
CA TYR A 412 -6.89 -5.50 -3.91
C TYR A 412 -7.91 -5.22 -2.81
N PHE A 413 -7.68 -4.17 -2.01
CA PHE A 413 -8.51 -3.78 -0.87
C PHE A 413 -9.85 -3.12 -1.29
N ILE A 414 -10.65 -3.79 -2.12
CA ILE A 414 -11.90 -3.24 -2.66
C ILE A 414 -12.93 -2.93 -1.56
N GLY A 415 -12.92 -3.67 -0.45
CA GLY A 415 -13.81 -3.40 0.69
C GLY A 415 -13.57 -2.02 1.30
N LEU A 416 -12.30 -1.62 1.45
CA LEU A 416 -11.95 -0.29 1.97
C LEU A 416 -12.38 0.82 1.01
N ASP A 417 -12.25 0.56 -0.28
CA ASP A 417 -12.69 1.48 -1.33
C ASP A 417 -14.21 1.63 -1.37
N ASP A 418 -14.91 0.50 -1.27
CA ASP A 418 -16.37 0.44 -1.20
C ASP A 418 -16.90 1.20 0.02
N GLU A 419 -16.27 1.04 1.18
CA GLU A 419 -16.63 1.74 2.41
C GLU A 419 -16.38 3.26 2.33
N ASN A 420 -15.25 3.68 1.75
CA ASN A 420 -14.83 5.08 1.79
C ASN A 420 -15.29 5.91 0.60
N MET A 421 -15.54 5.28 -0.54
CA MET A 421 -15.81 6.00 -1.79
C MET A 421 -17.19 5.76 -2.37
N ALA A 422 -17.94 4.73 -1.96
CA ALA A 422 -19.24 4.48 -2.57
C ALA A 422 -20.32 5.49 -2.13
N ILE A 423 -21.13 5.95 -3.10
CA ILE A 423 -22.33 6.77 -2.85
C ILE A 423 -23.59 5.94 -2.50
N SER A 424 -23.53 4.63 -2.72
CA SER A 424 -24.58 3.65 -2.43
C SER A 424 -23.94 2.28 -2.25
N THR A 425 -24.67 1.31 -1.68
CA THR A 425 -24.18 -0.07 -1.54
C THR A 425 -23.63 -0.59 -2.88
N PRO A 426 -22.33 -0.91 -2.96
CA PRO A 426 -21.72 -1.40 -4.19
C PRO A 426 -22.26 -2.77 -4.59
N PRO A 427 -22.24 -3.10 -5.90
CA PRO A 427 -22.55 -4.45 -6.34
C PRO A 427 -21.62 -5.47 -5.66
N PRO A 428 -22.14 -6.61 -5.17
CA PRO A 428 -21.28 -7.63 -4.58
C PRO A 428 -20.30 -8.15 -5.63
N LEU A 429 -19.13 -8.59 -5.16
CA LEU A 429 -18.19 -9.30 -6.03
C LEU A 429 -18.87 -10.58 -6.53
N VAL A 430 -18.91 -10.76 -7.86
CA VAL A 430 -19.42 -11.99 -8.45
C VAL A 430 -18.31 -13.02 -8.37
N ASN A 431 -18.43 -13.98 -7.46
CA ASN A 431 -17.50 -15.09 -7.38
C ASN A 431 -17.70 -16.02 -8.61
N PRO A 432 -16.72 -16.14 -9.52
CA PRO A 432 -16.84 -16.98 -10.71
C PRO A 432 -17.01 -18.47 -10.37
N THR A 433 -16.52 -18.92 -9.21
CA THR A 433 -16.59 -20.34 -8.80
C THR A 433 -17.90 -20.69 -8.11
N ALA A 434 -18.58 -19.71 -7.49
CA ALA A 434 -19.87 -19.91 -6.80
C ALA A 434 -21.07 -20.13 -7.75
N ALA A 435 -20.94 -19.78 -9.04
CA ALA A 435 -22.04 -19.89 -10.01
C ALA A 435 -22.37 -21.33 -10.45
N LYS A 436 -21.76 -22.36 -9.84
CA LYS A 436 -21.90 -23.78 -10.22
C LYS A 436 -22.25 -24.75 -9.08
N MET A 437 -22.62 -24.27 -7.88
CA MET A 437 -23.19 -25.12 -6.82
C MET A 437 -24.72 -25.18 -6.87
#